data_AF-A0A1I4V7W7-F1
#
_entry.id   AF-A0A1I4V7W7-F1
#
_cell.length_a   1.000
_cell.length_b   1.000
_cell.length_c   1.000
_cell.angle_alpha   90.00
_cell.angle_beta   90.00
_cell.angle_gamma   90.00
#
_symmetry.space_group_name_H-M   'P 1'
#
loop_
_entity.id
_entity.type
_entity.pdbx_description
1 polymer ?
#
loop_
_entity_poly.entity_id
_entity_poly.type
_entity_poly.pdbx_seq_one_letter_code
_entity_poly.pdbx_strand_id
1 'polypeptide(L)'
;MTAERSNDEAAPDVLTVTSVIDSRAHKVIDSELCAPHAVRSGRYEALCGHLVAPAPLIDADGAPCARCVQLDPTPVAPPARRRRRRGLRRLLPV
;
A
#
# COMPACT_ATOMS: atom_id res chain seq x y z
N MET A 1 10.79 -9.73 37.92
CA MET A 1 9.80 -10.73 37.48
C MET A 1 8.43 -10.05 37.44
N THR A 2 7.59 -10.46 36.47
CA THR A 2 6.21 -10.03 36.11
C THR A 2 6.08 -8.63 35.50
N ALA A 3 5.95 -8.48 34.17
CA ALA A 3 4.73 -8.59 33.33
C ALA A 3 3.89 -7.29 33.43
N GLU A 4 3.30 -6.67 32.40
CA GLU A 4 2.54 -7.19 31.26
C GLU A 4 2.45 -6.14 30.12
N ARG A 5 2.58 -6.64 28.88
CA ARG A 5 1.83 -6.29 27.66
C ARG A 5 1.29 -4.87 27.48
N SER A 6 1.86 -4.18 26.49
CA SER A 6 1.08 -3.42 25.50
C SER A 6 1.87 -3.44 24.19
N ASN A 7 1.89 -4.61 23.55
CA ASN A 7 2.14 -4.61 22.11
C ASN A 7 0.81 -4.10 21.53
N ASP A 8 0.68 -2.77 21.40
CA ASP A 8 -0.06 -2.25 20.27
C ASP A 8 0.58 -2.93 19.07
N GLU A 9 -0.09 -3.96 18.54
CA GLU A 9 0.36 -4.71 17.38
C GLU A 9 0.23 -3.75 16.21
N ALA A 10 1.18 -2.83 16.10
CA ALA A 10 1.25 -1.83 15.06
C ALA A 10 1.17 -2.60 13.75
N ALA A 11 0.13 -2.32 12.97
CA ALA A 11 -0.09 -2.99 11.70
C ALA A 11 1.24 -2.97 10.92
N PRO A 12 1.67 -4.11 10.36
CA PRO A 12 2.96 -4.19 9.69
C PRO A 12 3.03 -3.14 8.60
N ASP A 13 4.18 -2.47 8.45
CA ASP A 13 4.35 -1.48 7.39
C ASP A 13 4.39 -2.18 6.04
N VAL A 14 3.69 -1.60 5.06
CA VAL A 14 3.46 -2.23 3.75
C VAL A 14 3.83 -1.26 2.64
N LEU A 15 4.79 -1.67 1.82
CA LEU A 15 5.26 -0.92 0.67
C LEU A 15 4.60 -1.41 -0.61
N THR A 16 4.37 -0.48 -1.54
CA THR A 16 3.87 -0.80 -2.88
C THR A 16 5.05 -0.93 -3.84
N VAL A 17 5.15 -2.06 -4.53
CA VAL A 17 6.25 -2.38 -5.45
C VAL A 17 5.67 -2.90 -6.77
N THR A 18 5.99 -2.25 -7.88
CA THR A 18 5.58 -2.69 -9.22
C THR A 18 6.46 -3.84 -9.69
N SER A 19 5.87 -4.92 -10.19
CA SER A 19 6.63 -6.04 -10.75
C SER A 19 6.87 -5.91 -12.25
N VAL A 20 8.09 -6.20 -12.71
CA VAL A 20 8.38 -6.37 -14.15
C VAL A 20 7.77 -7.65 -14.75
N ILE A 21 7.35 -8.60 -13.91
CA ILE A 21 6.85 -9.91 -14.37
C ILE A 21 5.41 -9.78 -14.89
N ASP A 22 4.56 -9.06 -14.17
CA ASP A 22 3.13 -8.93 -14.47
C ASP A 22 2.65 -7.48 -14.63
N SER A 23 3.56 -6.51 -14.52
CA SER A 23 3.29 -5.07 -14.62
C SER A 23 2.24 -4.56 -13.63
N ARG A 24 2.07 -5.24 -12.49
CA ARG A 24 1.15 -4.84 -11.42
C ARG A 24 1.90 -4.33 -10.20
N ALA A 25 1.26 -3.39 -9.49
CA ALA A 25 1.72 -2.89 -8.21
C ALA A 25 1.24 -3.82 -7.08
N HIS A 26 2.19 -4.46 -6.40
CA HIS A 26 1.96 -5.41 -5.32
C HIS A 26 2.33 -4.81 -3.97
N LYS A 27 1.74 -5.35 -2.90
CA LYS A 27 2.04 -4.96 -1.52
C LYS A 27 3.04 -5.93 -0.91
N VAL A 28 4.15 -5.41 -0.39
CA VAL A 28 5.22 -6.17 0.25
C VAL A 28 5.39 -5.65 1.67
N ILE A 29 5.54 -6.55 2.64
CA ILE A 29 5.77 -6.17 4.04
C ILE A 29 7.22 -5.69 4.19
N ASP A 30 7.47 -4.66 5.00
CA ASP A 30 8.83 -4.14 5.21
C ASP A 30 9.84 -5.22 5.66
N SER A 31 9.42 -6.14 6.54
CA SER A 31 10.27 -7.25 7.00
C SER A 31 10.71 -8.20 5.87
N GLU A 32 9.92 -8.31 4.80
CA GLU A 32 10.25 -9.12 3.63
C GLU A 32 11.31 -8.44 2.76
N LEU A 33 11.34 -7.10 2.70
CA LEU A 33 12.40 -6.38 2.00
C LEU A 33 13.78 -6.62 2.63
N CYS A 34 13.80 -6.81 3.95
CA CYS A 34 15.01 -7.08 4.72
C CYS A 34 15.32 -8.58 4.86
N ALA A 35 14.49 -9.46 4.32
CA ALA A 35 14.65 -10.90 4.53
C ALA A 35 15.92 -11.45 3.82
N PRO A 36 16.61 -12.44 4.39
CA PRO A 36 17.86 -12.95 3.83
C PRO A 36 17.74 -13.47 2.39
N HIS A 37 16.60 -14.06 2.02
CA HIS A 37 16.37 -14.55 0.66
C HIS A 37 16.12 -13.42 -0.33
N ALA A 38 15.52 -12.31 0.10
CA ALA A 38 15.29 -11.14 -0.72
C ALA A 38 16.61 -10.47 -1.12
N VAL A 39 17.55 -10.35 -0.17
CA VAL A 39 18.91 -9.83 -0.44
C VAL A 39 19.65 -10.68 -1.49
N ARG A 40 19.48 -12.00 -1.46
CA ARG A 40 20.16 -12.91 -2.38
C ARG A 40 19.51 -12.97 -3.77
N SER A 41 18.18 -12.85 -3.84
CA SER A 41 17.43 -13.06 -5.09
C SER A 41 17.02 -11.77 -5.78
N GLY A 42 17.04 -10.63 -5.08
CA GLY A 42 16.48 -9.37 -5.55
C GLY A 42 14.96 -9.43 -5.79
N ARG A 43 14.28 -10.36 -5.13
CA ARG A 43 12.84 -10.59 -5.27
C ARG A 43 12.17 -10.67 -3.90
N TYR A 44 10.91 -10.27 -3.86
CA TYR A 44 10.16 -10.12 -2.63
C TYR A 44 8.83 -10.85 -2.71
N GLU A 45 8.43 -11.53 -1.64
CA GLU A 45 7.10 -12.12 -1.55
C GLU A 45 6.06 -11.04 -1.21
N ALA A 46 5.11 -10.82 -2.11
CA ALA A 46 3.98 -9.94 -1.86
C ALA A 46 2.93 -10.60 -0.95
N LEU A 47 2.05 -9.79 -0.35
CA LEU A 47 0.89 -10.26 0.42
C LEU A 47 0.04 -11.28 -0.35
N CYS A 48 -0.05 -11.15 -1.68
CA CYS A 48 -0.81 -12.07 -2.51
C CYS A 48 -0.08 -13.41 -2.80
N GLY A 49 1.14 -13.60 -2.31
CA GLY A 49 2.03 -14.74 -2.58
C GLY A 49 2.78 -14.64 -3.91
N HIS A 50 2.67 -13.52 -4.64
CA HIS A 50 3.41 -13.31 -5.88
C HIS A 50 4.85 -12.93 -5.57
N LEU A 51 5.80 -13.56 -6.26
CA LEU A 51 7.21 -13.21 -6.15
C LEU A 51 7.52 -12.01 -7.05
N VAL A 52 7.64 -10.83 -6.44
CA VAL A 52 7.84 -9.56 -7.11
C VAL A 52 9.31 -9.38 -7.48
N ALA A 53 9.59 -9.27 -8.78
CA ALA A 53 10.82 -8.65 -9.27
C ALA A 53 10.56 -7.15 -9.49
N PRO A 54 11.23 -6.23 -8.76
CA PRO A 54 10.91 -4.81 -8.77
C PRO A 54 11.21 -4.16 -10.12
N ALA A 55 10.30 -3.30 -10.57
CA ALA A 55 10.49 -2.45 -11.74
C ALA A 55 11.43 -1.26 -11.45
N PRO A 56 12.10 -0.72 -12.47
CA PRO A 56 12.84 0.53 -12.37
C PRO A 56 11.96 1.66 -11.82
N LEU A 57 12.51 2.47 -10.90
CA LEU A 57 11.78 3.61 -10.32
C LEU A 57 11.49 4.75 -11.31
N ILE A 58 12.08 4.69 -12.51
CA ILE A 58 11.80 5.63 -13.60
C ILE A 58 10.52 5.27 -14.37
N ASP A 59 10.08 4.02 -14.27
CA ASP A 59 8.87 3.56 -14.93
C ASP A 59 7.64 3.99 -14.14
N ALA A 60 6.52 4.19 -14.84
CA ALA A 60 5.25 4.46 -14.19
C ALA A 60 4.79 3.26 -13.36
N ASP A 61 4.14 3.53 -12.23
CA ASP A 61 3.57 2.47 -11.40
C ASP A 61 2.56 1.62 -12.17
N GLY A 62 2.62 0.31 -11.91
CA GLY A 62 1.67 -0.64 -12.44
C GLY A 62 0.27 -0.48 -11.83
N ALA A 63 -0.73 -1.06 -12.48
CA ALA A 63 -2.07 -1.11 -11.89
C ALA A 63 -2.04 -1.92 -10.58
N PRO A 64 -2.77 -1.50 -9.52
CA PRO A 64 -2.75 -2.20 -8.23
C PRO A 64 -3.26 -3.64 -8.37
N CYS A 65 -2.55 -4.57 -7.76
CA CYS A 65 -2.97 -5.96 -7.68
C CYS A 65 -4.23 -6.07 -6.81
N ALA A 66 -5.32 -6.54 -7.40
CA ALA A 66 -6.63 -6.64 -6.73
C ALA A 66 -6.58 -7.48 -5.44
N ARG A 67 -5.79 -8.57 -5.43
CA ARG A 67 -5.62 -9.42 -4.24
C ARG A 67 -4.82 -8.70 -3.14
N CYS A 68 -3.78 -7.97 -3.50
CA CYS A 68 -3.04 -7.14 -2.54
C CYS A 68 -3.93 -6.05 -1.93
N VAL A 69 -4.80 -5.41 -2.73
CA VAL A 69 -5.77 -4.42 -2.22
C VAL A 69 -6.74 -5.03 -1.20
N GLN A 70 -7.17 -6.27 -1.40
CA GLN A 70 -8.06 -6.97 -0.47
C GLN A 70 -7.37 -7.41 0.83
N LEU A 71 -6.07 -7.71 0.77
CA LEU A 71 -5.27 -8.19 1.89
C LEU A 71 -4.59 -7.05 2.67
N ASP A 72 -4.68 -5.81 2.19
CA ASP A 72 -4.00 -4.67 2.78
C ASP A 72 -4.44 -4.46 4.24
N PRO A 73 -3.52 -4.59 5.22
CA PRO A 73 -3.84 -4.36 6.62
C PRO A 73 -3.94 -2.86 6.95
N THR A 74 -3.54 -1.98 6.02
CA THR A 74 -3.57 -0.53 6.24
C THR A 74 -5.03 -0.07 6.34
N PRO A 75 -5.46 0.52 7.47
CA PRO A 75 -6.82 0.99 7.61
C PRO A 75 -7.11 2.05 6.55
N VAL A 76 -8.16 1.83 5.76
CA VAL A 76 -8.64 2.81 4.79
C VAL A 76 -9.12 4.03 5.58
N ALA A 77 -8.35 5.12 5.52
CA ALA A 77 -8.80 6.38 6.10
C ALA A 77 -10.18 6.71 5.50
N PRO A 78 -11.21 6.98 6.32
CA PRO A 78 -12.54 7.23 5.81
C PRO A 78 -12.48 8.40 4.83
N PRO A 79 -13.15 8.31 3.67
CA PRO A 79 -13.10 9.35 2.67
C PRO A 79 -13.51 10.67 3.32
N ALA A 80 -12.66 11.69 3.22
CA ALA A 80 -12.95 13.02 3.72
C ALA A 80 -14.31 13.45 3.14
N ARG A 81 -15.33 13.55 3.99
CA ARG A 81 -16.70 13.89 3.59
C ARG A 81 -16.61 15.22 2.82
N ARG A 82 -16.69 15.17 1.49
CA ARG A 82 -16.75 16.36 0.65
C ARG A 82 -17.98 17.14 1.10
N ARG A 83 -17.77 18.17 1.93
CA ARG A 83 -18.81 19.14 2.29
C ARG A 83 -19.27 19.75 0.99
N ARG A 84 -20.40 19.26 0.47
CA ARG A 84 -21.09 19.85 -0.68
C ARG A 84 -21.34 21.31 -0.32
N ARG A 85 -20.53 22.22 -0.88
CA ARG A 85 -20.80 23.66 -0.83
C ARG A 85 -22.08 23.88 -1.63
N ARG A 86 -23.23 23.71 -0.97
CA ARG A 86 -24.52 24.13 -1.50
C ARG A 86 -24.49 25.65 -1.57
N GLY A 87 -24.51 26.17 -2.79
CA GLY A 87 -25.16 27.43 -3.16
C GLY A 87 -24.60 28.71 -2.55
N LEU A 88 -23.70 29.36 -3.27
CA LEU A 88 -23.64 30.82 -3.31
C LEU A 88 -23.63 31.26 -4.78
N ARG A 89 -24.72 30.96 -5.50
CA ARG A 89 -25.12 31.77 -6.66
C ARG A 89 -25.73 33.05 -6.08
N ARG A 90 -24.88 34.05 -5.78
CA ARG A 90 -25.36 35.42 -5.63
C ARG A 90 -25.63 35.95 -7.04
N LEU A 91 -26.89 36.29 -7.26
CA LEU A 91 -27.40 37.00 -8.42
C LEU A 91 -26.70 38.37 -8.52
N LEU A 92 -26.13 38.70 -9.67
CA LEU A 92 -25.77 40.07 -10.04
C LEU A 92 -27.03 40.72 -10.66
N PRO A 93 -27.52 41.86 -10.13
CA PRO A 93 -28.48 42.68 -10.86
C PRO A 93 -27.76 43.51 -11.93
N VAL A 94 -28.49 43.74 -13.03
CA VAL A 94 -28.17 44.60 -14.18
C VAL A 94 -28.09 46.07 -13.76
#